data_AF-A0A6P8APC3-F1
#
_entry.id   AF-A0A6P8APC3-F1
#
_cell.length_a   1.000
_cell.length_b   1.000
_cell.length_c   1.000
_cell.angle_alpha   90.00
_cell.angle_beta   90.00
_cell.angle_gamma   90.00
#
_symmetry.space_group_name_H-M   'P 1'
#
loop_
_entity.id
_entity.type
_entity.pdbx_description
1 polymer ?
#
loop_
_entity_poly.entity_id
_entity_poly.type
_entity_poly.pdbx_seq_one_letter_code
_entity_poly.pdbx_strand_id
1 'polypeptide(L)'
;TRNPDIVEPTKMASKPGDFDAVRKDIVSLLDQPEYDDGSAGPVLVRLAWHSAGTYDKSTDTGGSNGAGMRYEAEGGDPANAGLQNARKFLEPVKARHPWITYADLWTLAGVVAVRAMGGPEIPWRPGRTDFADDSRVPPRGRLPDATQGAAHIRDIFYRMGFDDREIVALSGAHSLGRCHPANSGFEGKWVNNPTRFSNQYFRLLLSEDWREKIVAETGLKQFVAVDEVTGDELMMLPTDLSLTSDPVFAKWVKVYRDDQELFFADFAKVFDKLMELGIKRDAEGKVINKENVEGGYVSAPKKEDKIASKL
;
A
#
# COMPACT_ATOMS: atom_id res chain seq x y z
N THR A 1 5.52 -43.95 6.26
CA THR A 1 5.16 -43.67 4.86
C THR A 1 3.99 -42.70 4.86
N ARG A 2 4.25 -41.37 4.81
CA ARG A 2 3.19 -40.37 4.60
C ARG A 2 2.91 -40.33 3.11
N ASN A 3 1.66 -40.59 2.74
CA ASN A 3 1.17 -40.50 1.38
C ASN A 3 1.19 -39.01 0.95
N PRO A 4 1.90 -38.62 -0.11
CA PRO A 4 2.01 -37.21 -0.52
C PRO A 4 0.79 -36.66 -1.27
N ASP A 5 -0.23 -37.48 -1.56
CA ASP A 5 -1.34 -37.09 -2.45
C ASP A 5 -2.70 -36.85 -1.76
N ILE A 6 -2.72 -36.46 -0.48
CA ILE A 6 -3.96 -35.93 0.13
C ILE A 6 -3.97 -34.42 -0.07
N VAL A 7 -4.46 -34.00 -1.22
CA VAL A 7 -4.96 -32.63 -1.42
C VAL A 7 -6.12 -32.46 -0.43
N GLU A 8 -5.96 -31.59 0.56
CA GLU A 8 -7.06 -31.21 1.44
C GLU A 8 -8.30 -30.83 0.59
N PRO A 9 -9.52 -31.21 1.00
CA PRO A 9 -10.72 -30.84 0.27
C PRO A 9 -10.73 -29.33 0.11
N THR A 10 -10.75 -28.87 -1.15
CA THR A 10 -10.83 -27.47 -1.53
C THR A 10 -11.95 -26.83 -0.70
N LYS A 11 -11.61 -25.95 0.24
CA LYS A 11 -12.58 -25.08 0.92
C LYS A 11 -13.48 -24.50 -0.17
N MET A 12 -14.79 -24.76 -0.08
CA MET A 12 -15.74 -24.29 -1.09
C MET A 12 -15.56 -22.78 -1.31
N ALA A 13 -15.60 -22.36 -2.57
CA ALA A 13 -15.55 -20.94 -2.91
C ALA A 13 -16.66 -20.20 -2.16
N SER A 14 -16.31 -19.07 -1.54
CA SER A 14 -17.30 -18.25 -0.80
C SER A 14 -18.41 -17.73 -1.73
N LYS A 15 -19.55 -17.34 -1.14
CA LYS A 15 -20.65 -16.73 -1.88
C LYS A 15 -20.28 -15.31 -2.34
N PRO A 16 -20.74 -14.87 -3.53
CA PRO A 16 -20.58 -13.48 -3.94
C PRO A 16 -21.07 -12.49 -2.89
N GLY A 17 -20.25 -11.49 -2.58
CA GLY A 17 -20.54 -10.48 -1.55
C GLY A 17 -20.17 -10.87 -0.12
N ASP A 18 -19.65 -12.08 0.11
CA ASP A 18 -19.13 -12.50 1.42
C ASP A 18 -17.73 -11.94 1.67
N PHE A 19 -17.65 -10.62 1.89
CA PHE A 19 -16.39 -9.93 2.14
C PHE A 19 -15.75 -10.33 3.48
N ASP A 20 -16.52 -10.82 4.45
CA ASP A 20 -15.99 -11.29 5.73
C ASP A 20 -15.15 -12.57 5.55
N ALA A 21 -15.60 -13.49 4.70
CA ALA A 21 -14.79 -14.64 4.31
C ALA A 21 -13.48 -14.20 3.64
N VAL A 22 -13.53 -13.19 2.77
CA VAL A 22 -12.32 -12.63 2.12
C VAL A 22 -11.38 -12.01 3.16
N ARG A 23 -11.89 -11.22 4.11
CA ARG A 23 -11.09 -10.63 5.20
C ARG A 23 -10.38 -11.71 6.01
N LYS A 24 -11.08 -12.78 6.38
CA LYS A 24 -10.51 -13.91 7.13
C LYS A 24 -9.35 -14.55 6.37
N ASP A 25 -9.53 -14.77 5.07
CA ASP A 25 -8.52 -15.38 4.23
C ASP A 25 -7.31 -14.46 3.97
N ILE A 26 -7.50 -13.14 3.95
CA ILE A 26 -6.41 -12.16 3.95
C ILE A 26 -5.65 -12.21 5.29
N VAL A 27 -6.33 -12.26 6.43
CA VAL A 27 -5.67 -12.37 7.75
C VAL A 27 -4.81 -13.63 7.82
N SER A 28 -5.33 -14.78 7.36
CA SER A 28 -4.57 -16.03 7.32
C SER A 28 -3.36 -16.01 6.37
N LEU A 29 -3.31 -15.06 5.43
CA LEU A 29 -2.20 -14.89 4.49
C LEU A 29 -1.06 -14.05 5.09
N LEU A 30 -1.31 -13.26 6.13
CA LEU A 30 -0.34 -12.26 6.59
C LEU A 30 0.96 -12.86 7.12
N ASP A 31 0.92 -14.07 7.68
CA ASP A 31 2.11 -14.80 8.11
C ASP A 31 2.87 -15.33 6.88
N GLN A 32 4.06 -14.81 6.64
CA GLN A 32 4.95 -15.21 5.55
C GLN A 32 6.39 -15.30 6.09
N PRO A 33 6.74 -16.39 6.81
CA PRO A 33 8.03 -16.50 7.51
C PRO A 33 9.27 -16.26 6.63
N GLU A 34 9.17 -16.56 5.33
CA GLU A 34 10.24 -16.42 4.34
C GLU A 34 10.27 -15.04 3.65
N TYR A 35 9.39 -14.12 4.01
CA TYR A 35 9.27 -12.80 3.39
C TYR A 35 9.46 -11.69 4.41
N ASP A 36 10.48 -10.85 4.19
CA ASP A 36 10.85 -9.71 5.02
C ASP A 36 10.86 -10.07 6.52
N ASP A 37 10.06 -9.38 7.33
CA ASP A 37 9.95 -9.55 8.77
C ASP A 37 8.94 -10.64 9.17
N GLY A 38 8.82 -11.67 8.34
CA GLY A 38 7.86 -12.76 8.51
C GLY A 38 6.43 -12.39 8.13
N SER A 39 6.20 -11.29 7.40
CA SER A 39 4.83 -10.82 7.13
C SER A 39 4.60 -10.18 5.76
N ALA A 40 3.48 -10.53 5.13
CA ALA A 40 2.95 -9.84 3.95
C ALA A 40 2.24 -8.52 4.29
N GLY A 41 1.94 -8.24 5.56
CA GLY A 41 1.14 -7.08 5.98
C GLY A 41 1.63 -5.76 5.39
N PRO A 42 2.90 -5.37 5.59
CA PRO A 42 3.42 -4.11 5.07
C PRO A 42 3.33 -3.98 3.55
N VAL A 43 3.65 -5.04 2.80
CA VAL A 43 3.59 -4.99 1.32
C VAL A 43 2.15 -4.93 0.79
N LEU A 44 1.17 -5.47 1.51
CA LEU A 44 -0.25 -5.32 1.19
C LEU A 44 -0.76 -3.89 1.42
N VAL A 45 -0.30 -3.23 2.49
CA VAL A 45 -0.59 -1.79 2.72
C VAL A 45 0.01 -0.95 1.60
N ARG A 46 1.26 -1.23 1.20
CA ARG A 46 1.91 -0.56 0.06
C ARG A 46 1.15 -0.83 -1.24
N LEU A 47 0.71 -2.05 -1.52
CA LEU A 47 -0.07 -2.36 -2.72
C LEU A 47 -1.36 -1.53 -2.78
N ALA A 48 -2.10 -1.45 -1.67
CA ALA A 48 -3.31 -0.63 -1.60
C ALA A 48 -3.01 0.87 -1.75
N TRP A 49 -1.94 1.37 -1.13
CA TRP A 49 -1.50 2.76 -1.32
C TRP A 49 -1.19 3.06 -2.79
N HIS A 50 -0.36 2.24 -3.43
CA HIS A 50 0.07 2.46 -4.80
C HIS A 50 -1.08 2.28 -5.81
N SER A 51 -2.03 1.38 -5.55
CA SER A 51 -3.20 1.21 -6.44
C SER A 51 -4.13 2.42 -6.43
N ALA A 52 -4.15 3.20 -5.34
CA ALA A 52 -4.88 4.46 -5.25
C ALA A 52 -4.01 5.70 -5.59
N GLY A 53 -2.69 5.58 -5.43
CA GLY A 53 -1.69 6.66 -5.48
C GLY A 53 -1.60 7.42 -6.80
N THR A 54 -2.11 6.84 -7.88
CA THR A 54 -2.03 7.40 -9.24
C THR A 54 -3.14 8.41 -9.54
N TYR A 55 -4.04 8.69 -8.59
CA TYR A 55 -5.17 9.58 -8.80
C TYR A 55 -4.75 11.02 -9.10
N ASP A 56 -5.48 11.63 -10.02
CA ASP A 56 -5.40 13.04 -10.36
C ASP A 56 -6.81 13.63 -10.42
N LYS A 57 -7.12 14.52 -9.46
CA LYS A 57 -8.45 15.14 -9.35
C LYS A 57 -8.80 16.06 -10.52
N SER A 58 -7.80 16.56 -11.26
CA SER A 58 -8.01 17.49 -12.38
C SER A 58 -8.48 16.76 -13.65
N THR A 59 -7.94 15.57 -13.89
CA THR A 59 -8.27 14.73 -15.04
C THR A 59 -9.27 13.63 -14.71
N ASP A 60 -9.51 13.37 -13.41
CA ASP A 60 -10.32 12.27 -12.89
C ASP A 60 -9.85 10.90 -13.42
N THR A 61 -8.52 10.72 -13.44
CA THR A 61 -7.85 9.48 -13.90
C THR A 61 -6.96 8.89 -12.82
N GLY A 62 -6.69 7.58 -12.91
CA GLY A 62 -6.02 6.82 -11.85
C GLY A 62 -6.95 6.59 -10.65
N GLY A 63 -6.35 6.29 -9.49
CA GLY A 63 -7.11 5.96 -8.28
C GLY A 63 -7.43 4.46 -8.17
N SER A 64 -8.18 4.11 -7.14
CA SER A 64 -8.29 2.72 -6.66
C SER A 64 -9.10 1.78 -7.55
N ASN A 65 -9.79 2.29 -8.57
CA ASN A 65 -10.61 1.48 -9.48
C ASN A 65 -9.76 0.86 -10.60
N GLY A 66 -10.17 -0.32 -11.09
CA GLY A 66 -9.65 -0.89 -12.33
C GLY A 66 -8.54 -1.92 -12.20
N ALA A 67 -7.87 -1.97 -11.05
CA ALA A 67 -6.70 -2.83 -10.82
C ALA A 67 -5.64 -2.66 -11.92
N GLY A 68 -5.29 -1.41 -12.22
CA GLY A 68 -4.45 -1.04 -13.36
C GLY A 68 -3.05 -1.67 -13.33
N MET A 69 -2.51 -2.01 -12.15
CA MET A 69 -1.25 -2.76 -12.04
C MET A 69 -1.28 -4.15 -12.70
N ARG A 70 -2.44 -4.71 -13.09
CA ARG A 70 -2.50 -5.93 -13.93
C ARG A 70 -1.92 -5.72 -15.34
N TYR A 71 -1.75 -4.47 -15.74
CA TYR A 71 -1.21 -4.06 -17.04
C TYR A 71 0.22 -3.54 -16.90
N GLU A 72 1.03 -3.72 -17.94
CA GLU A 72 2.45 -3.34 -17.91
C GLU A 72 2.65 -1.83 -17.74
N ALA A 73 1.73 -1.03 -18.27
CA ALA A 73 1.76 0.41 -18.17
C ALA A 73 1.90 0.90 -16.71
N GLU A 74 1.22 0.25 -15.76
CA GLU A 74 1.30 0.60 -14.32
C GLU A 74 2.06 -0.46 -13.50
N GLY A 75 1.83 -1.75 -13.76
CA GLY A 75 2.47 -2.85 -13.04
C GLY A 75 3.98 -2.94 -13.24
N GLY A 76 4.49 -2.42 -14.36
CA GLY A 76 5.92 -2.31 -14.66
C GLY A 76 6.49 -0.91 -14.40
N ASP A 77 5.74 0.01 -13.78
CA ASP A 77 6.29 1.28 -13.30
C ASP A 77 7.37 0.97 -12.24
N PRO A 78 8.60 1.52 -12.35
CA PRO A 78 9.65 1.32 -11.35
C PRO A 78 9.19 1.64 -9.92
N ALA A 79 8.31 2.62 -9.72
CA ALA A 79 7.76 2.94 -8.40
C ALA A 79 6.92 1.80 -7.80
N ASN A 80 6.44 0.87 -8.62
CA ASN A 80 5.67 -0.31 -8.23
C ASN A 80 6.53 -1.58 -8.10
N ALA A 81 7.85 -1.49 -8.27
CA ALA A 81 8.75 -2.63 -8.08
C ALA A 81 8.59 -3.24 -6.67
N GLY A 82 8.55 -4.57 -6.61
CA GLY A 82 8.27 -5.35 -5.39
C GLY A 82 6.78 -5.67 -5.18
N LEU A 83 5.85 -4.91 -5.78
CA LEU A 83 4.41 -5.15 -5.61
C LEU A 83 3.90 -6.41 -6.34
N GLN A 84 4.71 -7.01 -7.22
CA GLN A 84 4.44 -8.36 -7.73
C GLN A 84 4.35 -9.40 -6.61
N ASN A 85 5.08 -9.22 -5.50
CA ASN A 85 5.02 -10.13 -4.35
C ASN A 85 3.65 -10.05 -3.67
N ALA A 86 3.18 -8.84 -3.36
CA ALA A 86 1.85 -8.62 -2.79
C ALA A 86 0.73 -9.19 -3.67
N ARG A 87 0.80 -8.94 -4.99
CA ARG A 87 -0.17 -9.51 -5.95
C ARG A 87 -0.14 -11.03 -5.95
N LYS A 88 1.06 -11.64 -5.98
CA LYS A 88 1.24 -13.10 -5.93
C LYS A 88 0.68 -13.69 -4.63
N PHE A 89 0.90 -13.06 -3.48
CA PHE A 89 0.36 -13.50 -2.19
C PHE A 89 -1.17 -13.50 -2.18
N LEU A 90 -1.81 -12.56 -2.88
CA LEU A 90 -3.27 -12.48 -2.97
C LEU A 90 -3.89 -13.47 -3.96
N GLU A 91 -3.13 -14.12 -4.85
CA GLU A 91 -3.68 -15.07 -5.83
C GLU A 91 -4.42 -16.26 -5.19
N PRO A 92 -3.91 -16.92 -4.12
CA PRO A 92 -4.67 -17.95 -3.40
C PRO A 92 -5.99 -17.45 -2.82
N VAL A 93 -6.04 -16.20 -2.35
CA VAL A 93 -7.29 -15.57 -1.86
C VAL A 93 -8.23 -15.35 -3.04
N LYS A 94 -7.74 -14.77 -4.14
CA LYS A 94 -8.51 -14.58 -5.38
C LYS A 94 -9.11 -15.89 -5.90
N ALA A 95 -8.35 -16.99 -5.86
CA ALA A 95 -8.80 -18.30 -6.31
C ALA A 95 -9.95 -18.86 -5.46
N ARG A 96 -9.94 -18.62 -4.13
CA ARG A 96 -11.04 -19.01 -3.22
C ARG A 96 -12.25 -18.09 -3.30
N HIS A 97 -12.05 -16.86 -3.77
CA HIS A 97 -13.07 -15.83 -3.94
C HIS A 97 -13.10 -15.35 -5.40
N PRO A 98 -13.44 -16.21 -6.39
CA PRO A 98 -13.33 -15.83 -7.81
C PRO A 98 -14.26 -14.67 -8.20
N TRP A 99 -15.27 -14.38 -7.39
CA TRP A 99 -16.22 -13.28 -7.60
C TRP A 99 -15.68 -11.90 -7.20
N ILE A 100 -14.67 -11.78 -6.32
CA ILE A 100 -14.15 -10.45 -5.92
C ILE A 100 -13.26 -9.91 -7.04
N THR A 101 -13.39 -8.62 -7.37
CA THR A 101 -12.49 -7.96 -8.32
C THR A 101 -11.11 -7.80 -7.71
N TYR A 102 -10.07 -7.72 -8.54
CA TYR A 102 -8.72 -7.40 -8.05
C TYR A 102 -8.68 -6.02 -7.40
N ALA A 103 -9.44 -5.05 -7.92
CA ALA A 103 -9.49 -3.70 -7.36
C ALA A 103 -10.05 -3.68 -5.93
N ASP A 104 -11.14 -4.41 -5.66
CA ASP A 104 -11.62 -4.56 -4.29
C ASP A 104 -10.70 -5.43 -3.44
N LEU A 105 -10.12 -6.52 -3.98
CA LEU A 105 -9.22 -7.39 -3.23
C LEU A 105 -7.97 -6.64 -2.73
N TRP A 106 -7.33 -5.83 -3.58
CA TRP A 106 -6.11 -5.10 -3.22
C TRP A 106 -6.37 -4.01 -2.18
N THR A 107 -7.47 -3.25 -2.34
CA THR A 107 -7.84 -2.20 -1.39
C THR A 107 -8.31 -2.79 -0.05
N LEU A 108 -9.08 -3.89 -0.09
CA LEU A 108 -9.49 -4.64 1.08
C LEU A 108 -8.29 -5.23 1.83
N ALA A 109 -7.30 -5.74 1.10
CA ALA A 109 -6.08 -6.28 1.69
C ALA A 109 -5.30 -5.24 2.49
N GLY A 110 -5.19 -4.01 1.99
CA GLY A 110 -4.54 -2.92 2.70
C GLY A 110 -5.22 -2.59 4.03
N VAL A 111 -6.55 -2.38 4.03
CA VAL A 111 -7.29 -2.04 5.27
C VAL A 111 -7.28 -3.17 6.29
N VAL A 112 -7.36 -4.43 5.84
CA VAL A 112 -7.26 -5.61 6.71
C VAL A 112 -5.87 -5.73 7.30
N ALA A 113 -4.82 -5.52 6.50
CA ALA A 113 -3.44 -5.58 6.95
C ALA A 113 -3.14 -4.53 8.03
N VAL A 114 -3.57 -3.27 7.83
CA VAL A 114 -3.43 -2.22 8.86
C VAL A 114 -4.05 -2.67 10.18
N ARG A 115 -5.30 -3.15 10.14
CA ARG A 115 -6.01 -3.56 11.35
C ARG A 115 -5.34 -4.76 12.04
N ALA A 116 -4.93 -5.76 11.27
CA ALA A 116 -4.29 -6.97 11.80
C ALA A 116 -2.91 -6.68 12.43
N MET A 117 -2.20 -5.66 11.96
CA MET A 117 -0.93 -5.20 12.52
C MET A 117 -1.10 -4.24 13.73
N GLY A 118 -2.32 -4.11 14.26
CA GLY A 118 -2.61 -3.30 15.46
C GLY A 118 -3.01 -1.86 15.17
N GLY A 119 -3.22 -1.49 13.90
CA GLY A 119 -3.68 -0.18 13.50
C GLY A 119 -5.19 0.06 13.71
N PRO A 120 -5.67 1.24 13.33
CA PRO A 120 -7.08 1.59 13.45
C PRO A 120 -7.96 0.76 12.52
N GLU A 121 -9.25 0.69 12.84
CA GLU A 121 -10.26 0.23 11.91
C GLU A 121 -10.52 1.31 10.85
N ILE A 122 -10.45 0.92 9.59
CA ILE A 122 -10.62 1.82 8.44
C ILE A 122 -11.93 1.44 7.75
N PRO A 123 -12.88 2.38 7.59
CA PRO A 123 -14.05 2.16 6.76
C PRO A 123 -13.65 1.72 5.36
N TRP A 124 -14.35 0.72 4.82
CA TRP A 124 -14.10 0.25 3.47
C TRP A 124 -15.41 -0.19 2.83
N ARG A 125 -15.60 0.21 1.57
CA ARG A 125 -16.82 -0.05 0.80
C ARG A 125 -16.45 -0.76 -0.50
N PRO A 126 -17.13 -1.87 -0.85
CA PRO A 126 -16.88 -2.58 -2.10
C PRO A 126 -17.47 -1.84 -3.30
N GLY A 127 -17.29 -2.44 -4.47
CA GLY A 127 -17.91 -2.05 -5.73
C GLY A 127 -16.90 -1.62 -6.78
N ARG A 128 -15.59 -1.74 -6.56
CA ARG A 128 -14.59 -1.44 -7.59
C ARG A 128 -14.64 -2.51 -8.69
N THR A 129 -14.45 -2.11 -9.93
CA THR A 129 -14.39 -2.98 -11.10
C THR A 129 -12.95 -3.21 -11.53
N ASP A 130 -12.69 -4.32 -12.20
CA ASP A 130 -11.44 -4.52 -12.93
C ASP A 130 -11.58 -3.96 -14.35
N PHE A 131 -10.57 -3.24 -14.84
CA PHE A 131 -10.58 -2.83 -16.25
C PHE A 131 -10.50 -4.05 -17.18
N ALA A 132 -11.07 -3.92 -18.38
CA ALA A 132 -10.96 -4.95 -19.42
C ALA A 132 -9.57 -4.89 -20.09
N ASP A 133 -9.07 -3.69 -20.34
CA ASP A 133 -7.78 -3.39 -20.97
C ASP A 133 -7.05 -2.23 -20.27
N ASP A 134 -5.93 -1.78 -20.85
CA ASP A 134 -5.07 -0.73 -20.30
C ASP A 134 -5.41 0.69 -20.79
N SER A 135 -6.48 0.89 -21.56
CA SER A 135 -6.85 2.19 -22.14
C SER A 135 -7.11 3.30 -21.12
N ARG A 136 -7.39 2.92 -19.87
CA ARG A 136 -7.68 3.82 -18.75
C ARG A 136 -6.57 3.87 -17.70
N VAL A 137 -5.48 3.14 -17.91
CA VAL A 137 -4.33 3.19 -17.02
C VAL A 137 -3.63 4.54 -17.18
N PRO A 138 -3.43 5.32 -16.10
CA PRO A 138 -2.81 6.63 -16.20
C PRO A 138 -1.34 6.53 -16.60
N PRO A 139 -0.73 7.63 -17.09
CA PRO A 139 0.71 7.66 -17.33
C PRO A 139 1.51 7.46 -16.03
N ARG A 140 2.71 6.90 -16.18
CA ARG A 140 3.70 6.73 -15.11
C ARG A 140 4.14 8.06 -14.51
N GLY A 141 4.79 8.00 -13.34
CA GLY A 141 5.37 9.18 -12.69
C GLY A 141 4.41 9.99 -11.82
N ARG A 142 3.25 9.41 -11.47
CA ARG A 142 2.29 10.04 -10.55
C ARG A 142 2.53 9.74 -9.07
N LEU A 143 3.41 8.79 -8.76
CA LEU A 143 3.77 8.40 -7.39
C LEU A 143 4.91 9.26 -6.85
N PRO A 144 5.03 9.43 -5.52
CA PRO A 144 6.06 10.28 -4.93
C PRO A 144 7.47 9.69 -5.12
N ASP A 145 8.41 10.53 -5.56
CA ASP A 145 9.85 10.30 -5.52
C ASP A 145 10.40 10.55 -4.10
N ALA A 146 10.97 9.50 -3.51
CA ALA A 146 11.51 9.51 -2.16
C ALA A 146 12.75 10.39 -1.97
N THR A 147 13.43 10.79 -3.05
CA THR A 147 14.63 11.64 -3.02
C THR A 147 14.33 13.13 -2.88
N GLN A 148 13.06 13.52 -3.04
CA GLN A 148 12.63 14.91 -3.07
C GLN A 148 12.24 15.44 -1.68
N GLY A 149 11.97 16.75 -1.61
CA GLY A 149 11.55 17.44 -0.37
C GLY A 149 10.06 17.77 -0.30
N ALA A 150 9.69 18.57 0.71
CA ALA A 150 8.30 18.89 1.04
C ALA A 150 7.48 19.52 -0.10
N ALA A 151 8.09 20.32 -0.97
CA ALA A 151 7.39 20.90 -2.13
C ALA A 151 6.87 19.81 -3.08
N HIS A 152 7.71 18.83 -3.41
CA HIS A 152 7.32 17.69 -4.24
C HIS A 152 6.25 16.83 -3.57
N ILE A 153 6.37 16.59 -2.26
CA ILE A 153 5.34 15.85 -1.51
C ILE A 153 3.99 16.57 -1.63
N ARG A 154 3.95 17.90 -1.44
CA ARG A 154 2.73 18.68 -1.63
C ARG A 154 2.21 18.60 -3.06
N ASP A 155 3.07 18.75 -4.07
CA ASP A 155 2.64 18.69 -5.47
C ASP A 155 1.93 17.37 -5.81
N ILE A 156 2.48 16.23 -5.34
CA ILE A 156 1.87 14.92 -5.54
C ILE A 156 0.55 14.78 -4.78
N PHE A 157 0.53 15.10 -3.49
CA PHE A 157 -0.63 14.82 -2.65
C PHE A 157 -1.76 15.84 -2.84
N TYR A 158 -1.44 17.11 -3.12
CA TYR A 158 -2.44 18.13 -3.44
C TYR A 158 -3.16 17.83 -4.76
N ARG A 159 -2.47 17.24 -5.74
CA ARG A 159 -3.08 16.70 -6.97
C ARG A 159 -4.12 15.62 -6.65
N MET A 160 -3.86 14.80 -5.64
CA MET A 160 -4.80 13.77 -5.18
C MET A 160 -5.94 14.33 -4.31
N GLY A 161 -5.79 15.57 -3.83
CA GLY A 161 -6.80 16.25 -3.01
C GLY A 161 -6.56 16.14 -1.50
N PHE A 162 -5.34 15.81 -1.07
CA PHE A 162 -4.95 15.83 0.34
C PHE A 162 -4.45 17.19 0.81
N ASP A 163 -4.53 17.44 2.12
CA ASP A 163 -3.89 18.59 2.79
C ASP A 163 -2.61 18.18 3.56
N ASP A 164 -1.93 19.16 4.16
CA ASP A 164 -0.68 18.93 4.90
C ASP A 164 -0.82 17.99 6.11
N ARG A 165 -1.96 17.98 6.79
CA ARG A 165 -2.21 17.09 7.93
C ARG A 165 -2.41 15.65 7.46
N GLU A 166 -3.18 15.50 6.39
CA GLU A 166 -3.47 14.23 5.73
C GLU A 166 -2.21 13.59 5.15
N ILE A 167 -1.32 14.40 4.54
CA ILE A 167 0.00 13.96 4.08
C ILE A 167 0.79 13.34 5.22
N VAL A 168 0.96 14.08 6.33
CA VAL A 168 1.74 13.60 7.47
C VAL A 168 1.11 12.38 8.12
N ALA A 169 -0.23 12.31 8.18
CA ALA A 169 -0.93 11.12 8.66
C ALA A 169 -0.60 9.90 7.79
N LEU A 170 -0.71 10.01 6.46
CA LEU A 170 -0.41 8.92 5.53
C LEU A 170 1.05 8.46 5.61
N SER A 171 2.01 9.38 5.77
CA SER A 171 3.42 9.04 5.99
C SER A 171 3.65 8.16 7.22
N GLY A 172 2.75 8.21 8.22
CA GLY A 172 2.79 7.32 9.37
C GLY A 172 2.70 5.83 9.03
N ALA A 173 2.25 5.45 7.83
CA ALA A 173 2.31 4.07 7.34
C ALA A 173 3.76 3.53 7.23
N HIS A 174 4.76 4.41 7.16
CA HIS A 174 6.19 4.02 7.28
C HIS A 174 6.54 3.50 8.68
N SER A 175 5.59 3.39 9.62
CA SER A 175 5.74 2.50 10.77
C SER A 175 5.77 1.02 10.39
N LEU A 176 5.55 0.68 9.12
CA LEU A 176 5.46 -0.68 8.61
C LEU A 176 6.51 -0.96 7.53
N GLY A 177 7.04 -2.17 7.56
CA GLY A 177 7.90 -2.72 6.52
C GLY A 177 9.29 -2.09 6.44
N ARG A 178 9.86 -2.19 5.24
CA ARG A 178 11.24 -1.81 4.93
C ARG A 178 11.41 -1.49 3.45
N CYS A 179 12.47 -0.75 3.15
CA CYS A 179 12.98 -0.55 1.80
C CYS A 179 13.96 -1.66 1.39
N HIS A 180 14.04 -1.86 0.08
CA HIS A 180 14.94 -2.83 -0.56
C HIS A 180 15.66 -2.18 -1.74
N PRO A 181 17.00 -2.32 -1.87
CA PRO A 181 17.77 -1.75 -2.98
C PRO A 181 17.22 -2.16 -4.34
N ALA A 182 16.86 -3.43 -4.50
CA ALA A 182 16.32 -3.96 -5.75
C ALA A 182 14.94 -3.42 -6.15
N ASN A 183 14.19 -2.83 -5.20
CA ASN A 183 12.84 -2.31 -5.46
C ASN A 183 12.83 -0.79 -5.60
N SER A 184 13.44 -0.11 -4.64
CA SER A 184 13.36 1.36 -4.50
C SER A 184 14.71 2.05 -4.57
N GLY A 185 15.80 1.28 -4.51
CA GLY A 185 17.16 1.79 -4.34
C GLY A 185 17.54 2.18 -2.91
N PHE A 186 16.60 2.20 -1.98
CA PHE A 186 16.83 2.44 -0.55
C PHE A 186 16.89 1.12 0.23
N GLU A 187 17.47 1.12 1.42
CA GLU A 187 17.65 -0.08 2.25
C GLU A 187 17.21 0.11 3.70
N GLY A 188 16.51 -0.88 4.24
CA GLY A 188 16.32 -1.03 5.68
C GLY A 188 14.93 -0.68 6.16
N LYS A 189 14.70 -0.86 7.46
CA LYS A 189 13.42 -0.63 8.15
C LYS A 189 13.39 0.75 8.82
N TRP A 190 12.21 1.37 8.85
CA TRP A 190 12.02 2.66 9.54
C TRP A 190 11.95 2.53 11.06
N VAL A 191 11.48 1.38 11.56
CA VAL A 191 11.21 1.15 12.98
C VAL A 191 11.71 -0.24 13.40
N ASN A 192 11.91 -0.46 14.71
CA ASN A 192 12.44 -1.73 15.21
C ASN A 192 11.48 -2.91 14.95
N ASN A 193 10.17 -2.69 15.07
CA ASN A 193 9.12 -3.69 14.83
C ASN A 193 8.24 -3.31 13.61
N PRO A 194 8.69 -3.61 12.39
CA PRO A 194 8.06 -3.16 11.15
C PRO A 194 6.76 -3.93 10.80
N THR A 195 6.29 -4.84 11.66
CA THR A 195 5.00 -5.54 11.49
C THR A 195 3.94 -5.06 12.49
N ARG A 196 4.20 -3.96 13.21
CA ARG A 196 3.28 -3.35 14.17
C ARG A 196 2.98 -1.90 13.82
N PHE A 197 1.73 -1.61 13.47
CA PHE A 197 1.28 -0.24 13.22
C PHE A 197 1.24 0.54 14.53
N SER A 198 1.97 1.65 14.60
CA SER A 198 2.07 2.49 15.80
C SER A 198 2.61 3.87 15.44
N ASN A 199 2.62 4.81 16.40
CA ASN A 199 3.27 6.11 16.19
C ASN A 199 4.80 6.09 16.38
N GLN A 200 5.43 4.90 16.42
CA GLN A 200 6.88 4.77 16.61
C GLN A 200 7.68 5.47 15.51
N TYR A 201 7.18 5.49 14.28
CA TYR A 201 7.77 6.23 13.16
C TYR A 201 7.99 7.71 13.52
N PHE A 202 6.95 8.42 14.00
CA PHE A 202 7.06 9.83 14.38
C PHE A 202 7.95 10.06 15.61
N ARG A 203 8.03 9.09 16.53
CA ARG A 203 8.93 9.14 17.69
C ARG A 203 10.38 9.08 17.25
N LEU A 204 10.75 8.06 16.49
CA LEU A 204 12.10 7.85 16.00
C LEU A 204 12.56 8.97 15.07
N LEU A 205 11.65 9.46 14.22
CA LEU A 205 11.92 10.58 13.32
C LEU A 205 12.38 11.85 14.09
N LEU A 206 11.97 12.01 15.35
CA LEU A 206 12.34 13.16 16.20
C LEU A 206 13.39 12.83 17.29
N SER A 207 13.59 11.56 17.67
CA SER A 207 14.49 11.18 18.77
C SER A 207 15.89 10.78 18.33
N GLU A 208 16.03 10.24 17.11
CA GLU A 208 17.30 9.69 16.64
C GLU A 208 18.23 10.74 16.02
N ASP A 209 19.54 10.50 16.12
CA ASP A 209 20.59 11.27 15.42
C ASP A 209 20.79 10.72 14.00
N TRP A 210 19.99 11.22 13.06
CA TRP A 210 19.99 10.77 11.67
C TRP A 210 21.23 11.24 10.91
N ARG A 211 22.02 10.29 10.40
CA ARG A 211 23.24 10.54 9.61
C ARG A 211 23.06 10.16 8.16
N GLU A 212 23.60 10.96 7.25
CA GLU A 212 23.58 10.65 5.83
C GLU A 212 24.36 9.36 5.52
N LYS A 213 23.78 8.49 4.71
CA LYS A 213 24.38 7.26 4.19
C LYS A 213 24.07 7.13 2.70
N ILE A 214 25.05 6.68 1.93
CA ILE A 214 24.86 6.29 0.53
C ILE A 214 24.67 4.78 0.48
N VAL A 215 23.58 4.32 -0.13
CA VAL A 215 23.35 2.89 -0.39
C VAL A 215 24.35 2.44 -1.45
N ALA A 216 25.19 1.46 -1.11
CA ALA A 216 26.34 1.09 -1.93
C ALA A 216 25.94 0.58 -3.32
N GLU A 217 24.82 -0.15 -3.39
CA GLU A 217 24.31 -0.79 -4.60
C GLU A 217 23.73 0.20 -5.61
N THR A 218 23.19 1.32 -5.13
CA THR A 218 22.37 2.22 -5.96
C THR A 218 22.90 3.65 -6.01
N GLY A 219 23.78 4.04 -5.09
CA GLY A 219 24.27 5.40 -4.94
C GLY A 219 23.22 6.37 -4.39
N LEU A 220 22.04 5.90 -3.99
CA LEU A 220 21.01 6.76 -3.41
C LEU A 220 21.36 7.18 -1.99
N LYS A 221 21.06 8.44 -1.68
CA LYS A 221 21.22 9.00 -0.34
C LYS A 221 20.00 8.65 0.53
N GLN A 222 20.25 8.06 1.68
CA GLN A 222 19.30 7.92 2.77
C GLN A 222 19.89 8.44 4.09
N PHE A 223 19.11 8.34 5.15
CA PHE A 223 19.55 8.67 6.50
C PHE A 223 19.46 7.44 7.37
N VAL A 224 20.42 7.25 8.28
CA VAL A 224 20.44 6.10 9.19
C VAL A 224 20.70 6.53 10.63
N ALA A 225 20.17 5.73 11.55
CA ALA A 225 20.48 5.77 12.97
C ALA A 225 20.86 4.35 13.40
N VAL A 226 21.99 4.21 14.10
CA VAL A 226 22.51 2.92 14.55
C VAL A 226 22.46 2.88 16.07
N ASP A 227 21.80 1.86 16.62
CA ASP A 227 21.87 1.59 18.05
C ASP A 227 23.28 1.09 18.40
N GLU A 228 24.02 1.84 19.21
CA GLU A 228 25.41 1.50 19.56
C GLU A 228 25.55 0.22 20.40
N VAL A 229 24.47 -0.24 21.04
CA VAL A 229 24.46 -1.43 21.90
C VAL A 229 24.08 -2.67 21.09
N THR A 230 23.01 -2.61 20.31
CA THR A 230 22.53 -3.78 19.54
C THR A 230 23.15 -3.87 18.15
N GLY A 231 23.65 -2.76 17.62
CA GLY A 231 24.09 -2.64 16.22
C GLY A 231 22.92 -2.58 15.23
N ASP A 232 21.68 -2.48 15.70
CA ASP A 232 20.52 -2.36 14.82
C ASP A 232 20.55 -1.02 14.08
N GLU A 233 20.40 -1.07 12.76
CA GLU A 233 20.31 0.12 11.91
C GLU A 233 18.85 0.36 11.51
N LEU A 234 18.40 1.60 11.70
CA LEU A 234 17.14 2.13 11.17
C LEU A 234 17.43 3.13 10.06
N MET A 235 16.45 3.36 9.20
CA MET A 235 16.58 4.31 8.09
C MET A 235 15.42 5.30 7.99
N MET A 236 15.69 6.44 7.36
CA MET A 236 14.69 7.39 6.88
C MET A 236 15.03 7.87 5.47
N LEU A 237 14.00 8.08 4.65
CA LEU A 237 14.11 8.64 3.31
C LEU A 237 14.35 10.16 3.37
N PRO A 238 14.89 10.78 2.31
CA PRO A 238 14.92 12.24 2.19
C PRO A 238 13.53 12.89 2.37
N THR A 239 12.49 12.26 1.82
CA THR A 239 11.09 12.66 2.02
C THR A 239 10.63 12.56 3.47
N ASP A 240 11.05 11.54 4.23
CA ASP A 240 10.72 11.40 5.65
C ASP A 240 11.34 12.55 6.48
N LEU A 241 12.63 12.83 6.27
CA LEU A 241 13.31 13.95 6.95
C LEU A 241 12.69 15.30 6.60
N SER A 242 12.15 15.45 5.37
CA SER A 242 11.46 16.67 4.96
C SER A 242 10.21 16.99 5.80
N LEU A 243 9.59 15.97 6.42
CA LEU A 243 8.47 16.17 7.34
C LEU A 243 8.87 16.88 8.64
N THR A 244 10.15 16.84 9.01
CA THR A 244 10.67 17.52 10.21
C THR A 244 11.26 18.89 9.92
N SER A 245 11.77 19.11 8.70
CA SER A 245 12.38 20.38 8.30
C SER A 245 11.36 21.38 7.76
N ASP A 246 10.24 20.92 7.19
CA ASP A 246 9.12 21.78 6.82
C ASP A 246 8.30 22.20 8.06
N PRO A 247 8.09 23.50 8.31
CA PRO A 247 7.47 23.97 9.54
C PRO A 247 5.99 23.56 9.70
N VAL A 248 5.26 23.36 8.60
CA VAL A 248 3.84 22.96 8.66
C VAL A 248 3.73 21.45 8.89
N PHE A 249 4.54 20.65 8.21
CA PHE A 249 4.59 19.20 8.47
C PHE A 249 5.12 18.90 9.87
N ALA A 250 6.17 19.58 10.32
CA ALA A 250 6.81 19.34 11.60
C ALA A 250 5.86 19.54 12.78
N LYS A 251 4.87 20.43 12.65
CA LYS A 251 3.79 20.58 13.62
C LYS A 251 3.00 19.28 13.79
N TRP A 252 2.57 18.66 12.68
CA TRP A 252 1.78 17.43 12.71
C TRP A 252 2.61 16.21 13.13
N VAL A 253 3.89 16.15 12.73
CA VAL A 253 4.83 15.11 13.22
C VAL A 253 4.88 15.11 14.75
N LYS A 254 5.03 16.30 15.37
CA LYS A 254 5.04 16.42 16.84
C LYS A 254 3.71 16.02 17.47
N VAL A 255 2.58 16.39 16.85
CA VAL A 255 1.25 15.99 17.34
C VAL A 255 1.09 14.46 17.33
N TYR A 256 1.39 13.79 16.22
CA TYR A 256 1.24 12.33 16.12
C TYR A 256 2.27 11.55 16.93
N ARG A 257 3.46 12.11 17.17
CA ARG A 257 4.42 11.59 18.15
C ARG A 257 3.80 11.50 19.55
N ASP A 258 3.11 12.55 19.98
CA ASP A 258 2.58 12.69 21.35
C ASP A 258 1.21 12.01 21.51
N ASP A 259 0.41 11.97 20.45
CA ASP A 259 -0.96 11.48 20.47
C ASP A 259 -1.20 10.39 19.41
N GLN A 260 -1.02 9.13 19.83
CA GLN A 260 -1.26 7.98 18.97
C GLN A 260 -2.75 7.81 18.63
N GLU A 261 -3.66 8.18 19.53
CA GLU A 261 -5.10 8.04 19.29
C GLU A 261 -5.55 8.99 18.19
N LEU A 262 -5.07 10.24 18.23
CA LEU A 262 -5.32 11.21 17.17
C LEU A 262 -4.68 10.77 15.84
N PHE A 263 -3.44 10.28 15.87
CA PHE A 263 -2.82 9.70 14.68
C PHE A 263 -3.68 8.59 14.07
N PHE A 264 -4.16 7.66 14.90
CA PHE A 264 -4.98 6.54 14.44
C PHE A 264 -6.32 7.02 13.87
N ALA A 265 -6.97 7.99 14.52
CA ALA A 265 -8.23 8.56 14.05
C ALA A 265 -8.07 9.29 12.70
N ASP A 266 -6.99 10.05 12.52
CA ASP A 266 -6.71 10.76 11.27
C ASP A 266 -6.26 9.80 10.17
N PHE A 267 -5.37 8.84 10.50
CA PHE A 267 -4.95 7.80 9.57
C PHE A 267 -6.15 7.02 9.03
N ALA A 268 -7.11 6.66 9.89
CA ALA A 268 -8.29 5.94 9.47
C ALA A 268 -9.12 6.71 8.42
N LYS A 269 -9.33 8.02 8.67
CA LYS A 269 -10.09 8.88 7.76
C LYS A 269 -9.37 9.10 6.44
N VAL A 270 -8.06 9.36 6.49
CA VAL A 270 -7.29 9.65 5.27
C VAL A 270 -7.04 8.40 4.44
N PHE A 271 -6.87 7.22 5.07
CA PHE A 271 -6.74 5.97 4.34
C PHE A 271 -8.09 5.53 3.73
N ASP A 272 -9.23 5.79 4.39
CA ASP A 272 -10.55 5.64 3.75
C ASP A 272 -10.69 6.56 2.52
N LYS A 273 -10.37 7.85 2.68
CA LYS A 273 -10.35 8.82 1.57
C LYS A 273 -9.48 8.36 0.41
N LEU A 274 -8.28 7.85 0.70
CA LEU A 274 -7.38 7.27 -0.28
C LEU A 274 -8.02 6.09 -1.03
N MET A 275 -8.62 5.15 -0.30
CA MET A 275 -9.29 4.00 -0.91
C MET A 275 -10.45 4.42 -1.80
N GLU A 276 -11.07 5.59 -1.57
CA GLU A 276 -12.18 6.10 -2.36
C GLU A 276 -11.76 7.06 -3.49
N LEU A 277 -10.45 7.33 -3.68
CA LEU A 277 -9.99 8.13 -4.81
C LEU A 277 -10.34 7.46 -6.14
N GLY A 278 -10.96 8.23 -7.04
CA GLY A 278 -11.47 7.76 -8.33
C GLY A 278 -12.80 6.99 -8.25
N ILE A 279 -13.44 6.92 -7.08
CA ILE A 279 -14.74 6.26 -6.91
C ILE A 279 -15.86 7.29 -6.81
N LYS A 280 -16.94 7.08 -7.57
CA LYS A 280 -18.18 7.86 -7.51
C LYS A 280 -19.29 6.96 -7.00
N ARG A 281 -20.07 7.43 -6.03
CA ARG A 281 -21.19 6.68 -5.45
C ARG A 281 -22.51 7.44 -5.53
N ASP A 282 -23.62 6.72 -5.64
CA ASP A 282 -24.97 7.27 -5.47
C ASP A 282 -25.34 7.40 -3.97
N ALA A 283 -26.57 7.83 -3.70
CA ALA A 283 -27.07 8.05 -2.34
C ALA A 283 -27.13 6.76 -1.51
N GLU A 284 -27.24 5.62 -2.18
CA GLU A 284 -27.28 4.28 -1.61
C GLU A 284 -25.87 3.69 -1.40
N GLY A 285 -24.82 4.41 -1.82
CA GLY A 285 -23.42 4.00 -1.67
C GLY A 285 -22.93 3.04 -2.75
N LYS A 286 -23.71 2.81 -3.81
CA LYS A 286 -23.31 1.97 -4.94
C LYS A 286 -22.38 2.75 -5.86
N VAL A 287 -21.34 2.07 -6.37
CA VAL A 287 -20.39 2.68 -7.31
C VAL A 287 -21.08 2.93 -8.66
N ILE A 288 -20.98 4.16 -9.15
CA ILE A 288 -21.60 4.67 -10.39
C ILE A 288 -20.57 5.21 -11.40
N ASN A 289 -19.29 4.84 -11.24
CA ASN A 289 -18.30 5.05 -12.29
C ASN A 289 -18.79 4.45 -13.61
N LYS A 290 -18.41 5.05 -14.75
CA LYS A 290 -18.87 4.62 -16.08
C LYS A 290 -18.66 3.12 -16.33
N GLU A 291 -17.53 2.59 -15.86
CA GLU A 291 -17.15 1.18 -15.99
C GLU A 291 -18.09 0.25 -15.22
N ASN A 292 -18.54 0.70 -14.04
CA ASN A 292 -19.51 0.00 -13.24
C ASN A 292 -20.89 -0.02 -13.90
N VAL A 293 -21.27 1.07 -14.58
CA VAL A 293 -22.56 1.17 -15.26
C VAL A 293 -22.58 0.36 -16.55
N GLU A 294 -21.50 0.40 -17.34
CA GLU A 294 -21.41 -0.27 -18.64
C GLU A 294 -21.01 -1.75 -18.53
N GLY A 295 -20.06 -2.07 -17.64
CA GLY A 295 -19.49 -3.42 -17.50
C GLY A 295 -20.02 -4.22 -16.30
N GLY A 296 -20.57 -3.56 -15.29
CA GLY A 296 -20.99 -4.19 -14.05
C GLY A 296 -19.83 -4.64 -13.15
N TYR A 297 -20.15 -5.27 -12.02
CA TYR A 297 -19.16 -5.82 -11.09
C TYR A 297 -18.65 -7.17 -11.60
N VAL A 298 -17.62 -7.14 -12.45
CA VAL A 298 -17.03 -8.33 -13.07
C VAL A 298 -15.59 -8.47 -12.62
N SER A 299 -15.29 -9.60 -11.97
CA SER A 299 -13.91 -9.98 -11.68
C SER A 299 -13.19 -10.31 -12.98
N ALA A 300 -12.04 -9.69 -13.21
CA ALA A 300 -11.16 -10.14 -14.27
C ALA A 300 -10.63 -11.55 -13.96
N PRO A 301 -10.41 -12.39 -14.99
CA PRO A 301 -9.68 -13.63 -14.80
C PRO A 301 -8.23 -13.32 -14.38
N LYS A 302 -7.57 -14.30 -13.75
CA LYS A 302 -6.12 -14.24 -13.60
C LYS A 302 -5.53 -14.14 -15.01
N LYS A 303 -4.66 -13.15 -15.24
CA LYS A 303 -3.92 -13.06 -16.50
C LYS A 303 -3.00 -14.28 -16.56
N GLU A 304 -3.12 -15.08 -17.62
CA GLU A 304 -2.18 -16.17 -17.85
C GLU A 304 -0.77 -15.59 -17.80
N ASP A 305 0.12 -16.22 -17.02
CA ASP A 305 1.54 -15.94 -17.13
C ASP A 305 1.86 -16.22 -18.60
N LYS A 306 2.12 -15.16 -19.39
CA LYS A 306 2.62 -15.33 -20.74
C LYS A 306 3.93 -16.08 -20.56
N ILE A 307 3.90 -17.40 -20.72
CA ILE A 307 5.10 -18.20 -20.89
C ILE A 307 5.85 -17.46 -21.97
N ALA A 308 7.05 -16.98 -21.65
CA ALA A 308 7.98 -16.45 -22.64
C ALA A 308 8.30 -17.62 -23.59
N SER A 309 7.40 -17.86 -24.55
CA SER A 309 7.60 -18.84 -25.58
C SER A 309 8.45 -18.18 -26.65
N LYS A 310 9.71 -18.61 -26.71
CA LYS A 310 10.67 -18.45 -27.82
C LYS A 310 11.26 -17.04 -27.93
N LEU A 311 12.57 -16.85 -28.08
CA LEU A 311 13.64 -17.66 -28.66
C LEU A 311 14.86 -17.78 -27.73
#